data_AF-A0A6A3UL65-F1
#
_entry.id   AF-A0A6A3UL65-F1
#
_cell.length_a   1.000
_cell.length_b   1.000
_cell.length_c   1.000
_cell.angle_alpha   90.00
_cell.angle_beta   90.00
_cell.angle_gamma   90.00
#
_symmetry.space_group_name_H-M   'P 1'
#
loop_
_entity.id
_entity.type
_entity.pdbx_description
1 polymer ?
#
loop_
_entity_poly.entity_id
_entity_poly.type
_entity_poly.pdbx_seq_one_letter_code
_entity_poly.pdbx_strand_id
1 'polypeptide(L)'
;MLAPRKTLYSTPLSAFRRALELVRVGESDVVYDLGCGDGRLLVEAARSFGVRAVGVEIDPKRAQEARDAAAASGVGHLVTVHEANALEFDIPADATVVFLFLIGRGLSYVRLVRPKLEKLSNCRVVTYLYRIPSLTSVERHLVPAKERAPEQGEDPMDVAFPVYIYHFPTSPESALQLCN
;
A
#
# COMPACT_ATOMS: atom_id res chain seq x y z
N MET A 1 0.22 5.84 5.48
CA MET A 1 1.40 6.32 6.24
C MET A 1 1.28 5.88 7.69
N LEU A 2 2.21 5.06 8.19
CA LEU A 2 2.17 4.42 9.52
C LEU A 2 2.37 5.36 10.74
N ALA A 3 2.38 6.67 10.55
CA ALA A 3 2.53 7.63 11.63
C ALA A 3 1.74 8.91 11.33
N PRO A 4 0.94 9.42 12.27
CA PRO A 4 0.15 10.62 12.05
C PRO A 4 1.05 11.85 11.81
N ARG A 5 0.65 12.66 10.83
CA ARG A 5 1.28 13.94 10.49
C ARG A 5 0.21 14.98 10.16
N LYS A 6 0.47 16.24 10.51
CA LYS A 6 -0.40 17.38 10.13
C LYS A 6 -0.57 17.48 8.61
N THR A 7 0.53 17.38 7.86
CA THR A 7 0.50 17.36 6.40
C THR A 7 0.29 15.95 5.88
N LEU A 8 -0.70 15.75 5.01
CA LEU A 8 -0.89 14.51 4.27
C LEU A 8 0.07 14.49 3.08
N TYR A 9 0.91 13.46 3.02
CA TYR A 9 1.67 13.13 1.82
C TYR A 9 1.06 11.86 1.24
N SER A 10 0.64 11.93 -0.02
CA SER A 10 -0.04 10.82 -0.68
C SER A 10 0.82 10.23 -1.79
N THR A 11 0.72 8.91 -1.94
CA THR A 11 1.27 8.21 -3.12
C THR A 11 0.56 8.70 -4.38
N PRO A 12 1.29 9.03 -5.46
CA PRO A 12 0.65 9.31 -6.74
C PRO A 12 -0.19 8.10 -7.22
N LEU A 13 -1.40 8.36 -7.72
CA LEU A 13 -2.31 7.29 -8.15
C LEU A 13 -1.70 6.42 -9.27
N SER A 14 -0.91 7.01 -10.17
CA SER A 14 -0.18 6.29 -11.22
C SER A 14 0.79 5.25 -10.65
N ALA A 15 1.55 5.64 -9.62
CA ALA A 15 2.51 4.76 -8.95
C ALA A 15 1.79 3.64 -8.20
N PHE A 16 0.68 3.96 -7.52
CA PHE A 16 -0.13 2.96 -6.83
C PHE A 16 -0.76 1.96 -7.80
N ARG A 17 -1.43 2.43 -8.87
CA ARG A 17 -2.02 1.57 -9.90
C ARG A 17 -0.98 0.65 -10.51
N ARG A 18 0.18 1.20 -10.89
CA ARG A 18 1.28 0.41 -11.43
C ARG A 18 1.77 -0.65 -10.43
N ALA A 19 1.82 -0.33 -9.15
CA ALA A 19 2.21 -1.28 -8.13
C ALA A 19 1.21 -2.44 -7.99
N LEU A 20 -0.10 -2.16 -8.08
CA LEU A 20 -1.14 -3.18 -8.09
C LEU A 20 -1.07 -4.08 -9.35
N GLU A 21 -0.80 -3.49 -10.52
CA GLU A 21 -0.56 -4.25 -11.75
C GLU A 21 0.63 -5.21 -11.62
N LEU A 22 1.74 -4.74 -11.02
CA LEU A 22 2.95 -5.55 -10.84
C LEU A 22 2.70 -6.78 -9.98
N VAL A 23 1.86 -6.67 -8.94
CA VAL A 23 1.45 -7.81 -8.09
C VAL A 23 0.22 -8.54 -8.63
N ARG A 24 -0.22 -8.21 -9.85
CA ARG A 24 -1.31 -8.85 -10.58
C ARG A 24 -2.60 -8.91 -9.76
N VAL A 25 -3.03 -7.78 -9.23
CA VAL A 25 -4.31 -7.69 -8.51
C VAL A 25 -5.45 -8.10 -9.42
N GLY A 26 -6.31 -9.00 -8.92
CA GLY A 26 -7.55 -9.41 -9.58
C GLY A 26 -8.76 -9.28 -8.65
N GLU A 27 -9.97 -9.46 -9.18
CA GLU A 27 -11.24 -9.22 -8.45
C GLU A 27 -11.41 -10.03 -7.15
N SER A 28 -10.72 -11.18 -7.02
CA SER A 28 -10.71 -11.99 -5.79
C SER A 28 -9.85 -11.42 -4.67
N ASP A 29 -9.05 -10.39 -4.95
CA ASP A 29 -8.13 -9.81 -3.98
C ASP A 29 -8.82 -8.89 -2.98
N VAL A 30 -8.23 -8.83 -1.78
CA VAL A 30 -8.56 -7.85 -0.76
C VAL A 30 -7.31 -7.00 -0.51
N VAL A 31 -7.40 -5.73 -0.88
CA VAL A 31 -6.29 -4.77 -0.80
C VAL A 31 -6.38 -3.98 0.49
N TYR A 32 -5.36 -4.09 1.33
CA TYR A 32 -5.23 -3.32 2.57
C TYR A 32 -4.26 -2.15 2.40
N ASP A 33 -4.66 -0.96 2.84
CA ASP A 33 -3.80 0.23 2.92
C ASP A 33 -3.65 0.70 4.37
N LEU A 34 -2.44 0.55 4.94
CA LEU A 34 -2.17 0.88 6.33
C LEU A 34 -1.72 2.35 6.48
N GLY A 35 -2.63 3.15 7.03
CA GLY A 35 -2.58 4.62 7.07
C GLY A 35 -3.13 5.21 5.76
N CYS A 36 -4.40 4.91 5.45
CA CYS A 36 -5.00 5.21 4.15
C CYS A 36 -5.29 6.70 3.89
N GLY A 37 -5.14 7.58 4.88
CA GLY A 37 -5.28 9.02 4.70
C GLY A 37 -6.67 9.42 4.21
N ASP A 38 -6.73 10.15 3.09
CA ASP A 38 -7.96 10.61 2.45
C ASP A 38 -8.72 9.50 1.68
N GLY A 39 -8.25 8.25 1.76
CA GLY A 39 -8.90 7.10 1.13
C GLY A 39 -8.74 7.02 -0.39
N ARG A 40 -7.99 7.93 -1.02
CA ARG A 40 -7.88 7.97 -2.49
C ARG A 40 -7.33 6.68 -3.11
N LEU A 41 -6.45 5.96 -2.39
CA LEU A 41 -5.92 4.67 -2.85
C LEU A 41 -6.96 3.56 -2.75
N LEU A 42 -7.84 3.61 -1.74
CA LEU A 42 -8.95 2.67 -1.61
C LEU A 42 -9.96 2.85 -2.75
N VAL A 43 -10.30 4.11 -3.04
CA VAL A 43 -11.17 4.46 -4.16
C VAL A 43 -10.57 3.99 -5.49
N GLU A 44 -9.28 4.25 -5.71
CA GLU A 44 -8.58 3.80 -6.92
C GLU A 44 -8.57 2.27 -7.04
N ALA A 45 -8.26 1.54 -5.97
CA ALA A 45 -8.27 0.08 -5.98
C ALA A 45 -9.67 -0.46 -6.33
N ALA A 46 -10.70 0.02 -5.62
CA ALA A 46 -12.07 -0.45 -5.83
C ALA A 46 -12.60 -0.10 -7.22
N ARG A 47 -12.34 1.11 -7.74
CA ARG A 47 -12.85 1.55 -9.05
C ARG A 47 -12.12 0.90 -10.22
N SER A 48 -10.80 0.78 -10.15
CA SER A 48 -9.99 0.36 -11.29
C SER A 48 -9.80 -1.16 -11.35
N PHE A 49 -9.90 -1.85 -10.22
CA PHE A 49 -9.68 -3.31 -10.14
C PHE A 49 -10.90 -4.09 -9.65
N GLY A 50 -11.99 -3.43 -9.24
CA GLY A 50 -13.20 -4.10 -8.76
C GLY A 50 -13.01 -4.87 -7.45
N VAL A 51 -11.96 -4.58 -6.69
CA VAL A 51 -11.58 -5.33 -5.48
C VAL A 51 -12.20 -4.76 -4.21
N ARG A 52 -12.29 -5.60 -3.18
CA ARG A 52 -12.50 -5.13 -1.80
C ARG A 52 -11.26 -4.37 -1.34
N ALA A 53 -11.44 -3.14 -0.89
CA ALA A 53 -10.37 -2.29 -0.37
C ALA A 53 -10.61 -1.94 1.10
N VAL A 54 -9.61 -2.16 1.94
CA VAL A 54 -9.69 -1.92 3.39
C VAL A 54 -8.61 -0.93 3.82
N GLY A 55 -9.04 0.20 4.39
CA GLY A 55 -8.15 1.21 4.94
C GLY A 55 -8.08 1.15 6.46
N VAL A 56 -6.90 1.43 7.01
CA VAL A 56 -6.72 1.70 8.44
C VAL A 56 -6.19 3.12 8.58
N GLU A 57 -6.87 3.99 9.31
CA GLU A 57 -6.44 5.37 9.54
C GLU A 57 -6.65 5.77 10.99
N ILE A 58 -5.65 6.42 11.59
CA ILE A 58 -5.68 6.76 13.02
C ILE A 58 -6.39 8.08 13.28
N ASP A 59 -6.40 8.99 12.29
CA ASP A 59 -7.09 10.26 12.41
C ASP A 59 -8.58 10.09 12.08
N PRO A 60 -9.51 10.35 13.03
CA PRO A 60 -10.95 10.14 12.84
C PRO A 60 -11.52 10.99 11.69
N LYS A 61 -11.00 12.21 11.51
CA LYS A 61 -11.47 13.11 10.47
C LYS A 61 -11.08 12.57 9.10
N ARG A 62 -9.84 12.09 8.94
CA ARG A 62 -9.40 11.46 7.69
C ARG A 62 -10.10 10.14 7.41
N ALA A 63 -10.33 9.33 8.44
CA ALA A 63 -11.11 8.11 8.31
C ALA A 63 -12.53 8.42 7.78
N GLN A 64 -13.15 9.50 8.24
CA GLN A 64 -14.43 9.95 7.70
C GLN A 64 -14.31 10.48 6.26
N GLU A 65 -13.30 11.32 5.96
CA GLU A 65 -13.04 11.80 4.59
C GLU A 65 -12.86 10.63 3.60
N ALA A 66 -12.18 9.56 4.01
CA ALA A 66 -12.01 8.35 3.20
C ALA A 66 -13.32 7.60 2.93
N ARG A 67 -14.21 7.50 3.93
CA ARG A 67 -15.55 6.91 3.77
C ARG A 67 -16.41 7.74 2.82
N ASP A 68 -16.39 9.06 3.00
CA ASP A 68 -17.15 10.00 2.18
C ASP A 68 -16.67 9.97 0.72
N ALA A 69 -15.35 9.92 0.49
CA ALA A 69 -14.76 9.79 -0.84
C ALA A 69 -15.18 8.50 -1.55
N ALA A 70 -15.24 7.37 -0.83
CA ALA A 70 -15.71 6.10 -1.37
C ALA A 70 -17.20 6.13 -1.71
N ALA A 71 -18.03 6.70 -0.83
CA ALA A 71 -19.46 6.87 -1.08
C ALA A 71 -19.73 7.79 -2.28
N ALA A 72 -19.09 8.96 -2.33
CA ALA A 72 -19.21 9.92 -3.43
C ALA A 72 -18.71 9.35 -4.78
N SER A 73 -17.78 8.40 -4.73
CA SER A 73 -17.26 7.70 -5.92
C SER A 73 -18.09 6.48 -6.33
N GLY A 74 -19.19 6.16 -5.62
CA GLY A 74 -20.05 5.01 -5.92
C GLY A 74 -19.48 3.64 -5.54
N VAL A 75 -18.33 3.60 -4.86
CA VAL A 75 -17.64 2.35 -4.48
C VAL A 75 -17.68 2.06 -2.98
N GLY A 76 -18.54 2.76 -2.23
CA GLY A 76 -18.69 2.55 -0.79
C GLY A 76 -19.02 1.11 -0.39
N HIS A 77 -19.61 0.31 -1.28
CA HIS A 77 -19.90 -1.11 -1.05
C HIS A 77 -18.66 -2.03 -1.15
N LEU A 78 -17.55 -1.55 -1.72
CA LEU A 78 -16.29 -2.27 -1.82
C LEU A 78 -15.23 -1.76 -0.82
N VAL A 79 -15.47 -0.60 -0.20
CA VAL A 79 -14.49 0.08 0.66
C VAL A 79 -14.90 0.00 2.12
N THR A 80 -13.99 -0.47 2.98
CA THR A 80 -14.14 -0.42 4.44
C THR A 80 -13.01 0.42 5.04
N VAL A 81 -13.31 1.27 6.02
CA VAL A 81 -12.31 2.11 6.70
C VAL A 81 -12.40 1.91 8.21
N HIS A 82 -11.34 1.35 8.78
CA HIS A 82 -11.13 1.21 10.22
C HIS A 82 -10.45 2.45 10.77
N GLU A 83 -11.10 3.12 11.73
CA GLU A 83 -10.46 4.15 12.54
C GLU A 83 -9.63 3.46 13.64
N ALA A 84 -8.33 3.29 13.40
CA ALA A 84 -7.45 2.57 14.30
C ALA A 84 -5.97 2.92 14.08
N ASN A 85 -5.15 2.63 15.08
CA ASN A 85 -3.70 2.71 14.95
C ASN A 85 -3.18 1.53 14.11
N ALA A 86 -2.71 1.80 12.89
CA ALA A 86 -2.13 0.79 12.00
C ALA A 86 -0.93 0.02 12.60
N LEU A 87 -0.22 0.60 13.58
CA LEU A 87 0.88 -0.09 14.28
C LEU A 87 0.36 -1.19 15.23
N GLU A 88 -0.89 -1.06 15.69
CA GLU A 88 -1.55 -1.96 16.65
C GLU A 88 -2.64 -2.82 16.00
N PHE A 89 -3.15 -2.43 14.84
CA PHE A 89 -4.10 -3.20 14.04
C PHE A 89 -3.54 -4.56 13.63
N ASP A 90 -4.26 -5.64 13.96
CA ASP A 90 -3.95 -6.98 13.47
C ASP A 90 -4.51 -7.15 12.06
N ILE A 91 -3.63 -7.45 11.11
CA ILE A 91 -4.00 -7.60 9.71
C ILE A 91 -4.76 -8.92 9.56
N PRO A 92 -6.04 -8.91 9.11
CA PRO A 92 -6.82 -10.12 8.97
C PRO A 92 -6.23 -11.08 7.94
N ALA A 93 -6.48 -12.38 8.12
CA ALA A 93 -5.99 -13.43 7.22
C ALA A 93 -6.58 -13.37 5.80
N ASP A 94 -7.64 -12.58 5.57
CA ASP A 94 -8.22 -12.36 4.23
C ASP A 94 -7.43 -11.34 3.39
N ALA A 95 -6.43 -10.67 3.97
CA ALA A 95 -5.57 -9.74 3.25
C ALA A 95 -4.68 -10.46 2.23
N THR A 96 -5.00 -10.32 0.94
CA THR A 96 -4.21 -10.92 -0.15
C THR A 96 -3.18 -9.94 -0.72
N VAL A 97 -3.38 -8.63 -0.50
CA VAL A 97 -2.44 -7.57 -0.85
C VAL A 97 -2.38 -6.53 0.26
N VAL A 98 -1.18 -6.15 0.70
CA VAL A 98 -0.98 -5.04 1.65
C VAL A 98 -0.09 -3.98 1.01
N PHE A 99 -0.56 -2.73 0.98
CA PHE A 99 0.19 -1.58 0.51
C PHE A 99 0.67 -0.73 1.69
N LEU A 100 1.93 -0.31 1.65
CA LEU A 100 2.55 0.52 2.67
C LEU A 100 3.32 1.68 2.05
N PHE A 101 2.89 2.90 2.34
CA PHE A 101 3.72 4.08 2.10
C PHE A 101 4.66 4.31 3.28
N LEU A 102 5.96 4.06 3.08
CA LEU A 102 7.01 4.20 4.10
C LEU A 102 7.86 5.44 3.84
N ILE A 103 7.98 6.35 4.80
CA ILE A 103 8.97 7.45 4.80
C ILE A 103 9.40 7.82 6.23
N GLY A 104 10.62 8.36 6.38
CA GLY A 104 11.09 8.98 7.62
C GLY A 104 10.77 8.13 8.86
N ARG A 105 10.01 8.69 9.83
CA ARG A 105 9.60 7.97 11.05
C ARG A 105 8.88 6.64 10.81
N GLY A 106 8.18 6.46 9.68
CA GLY A 106 7.50 5.20 9.35
C GLY A 106 8.47 4.02 9.22
N LEU A 107 9.69 4.25 8.73
CA LEU A 107 10.75 3.24 8.72
C LEU A 107 11.14 2.80 10.12
N SER A 108 11.15 3.71 11.09
CA SER A 108 11.44 3.36 12.47
C SER A 108 10.40 2.38 13.01
N TYR A 109 9.12 2.55 12.68
CA TYR A 109 8.02 1.71 13.20
C TYR A 109 7.81 0.39 12.45
N VAL A 110 8.51 0.16 11.35
CA VAL A 110 8.34 -1.06 10.54
C VAL A 110 8.55 -2.35 11.34
N ARG A 111 9.38 -2.30 12.39
CA ARG A 111 9.61 -3.40 13.34
C ARG A 111 8.35 -3.85 14.10
N LEU A 112 7.34 -2.97 14.22
CA LEU A 112 6.06 -3.27 14.86
C LEU A 112 5.05 -3.88 13.88
N VAL A 113 5.17 -3.54 12.59
CA VAL A 113 4.29 -4.04 11.54
C VAL A 113 4.81 -5.37 10.97
N ARG A 114 6.13 -5.55 10.91
CA ARG A 114 6.77 -6.76 10.34
C ARG A 114 6.24 -8.07 10.96
N PRO A 115 6.18 -8.25 12.29
CA PRO A 115 5.67 -9.50 12.88
C PRO A 115 4.21 -9.80 12.50
N LYS A 116 3.45 -8.79 12.06
CA LYS A 116 2.07 -8.95 11.60
C LYS A 116 2.02 -9.39 10.15
N LEU A 117 2.89 -8.82 9.30
CA LEU A 117 3.06 -9.27 7.91
C LEU A 117 3.54 -10.72 7.85
N GLU A 118 4.45 -11.12 8.74
CA GLU A 118 4.98 -12.50 8.82
C GLU A 118 3.93 -13.56 9.18
N LYS A 119 2.78 -13.15 9.74
CA LYS A 119 1.65 -14.06 10.02
C LYS A 119 0.73 -14.27 8.81
N LEU A 120 0.87 -13.48 7.76
CA LEU A 120 0.00 -13.56 6.58
C LEU A 120 0.36 -14.78 5.74
N SER A 121 -0.68 -15.43 5.20
CA SER A 121 -0.56 -16.51 4.23
C SER A 121 -1.01 -16.03 2.86
N ASN A 122 -0.28 -16.40 1.81
CA ASN A 122 -0.58 -16.06 0.41
C ASN A 122 -0.80 -14.56 0.17
N CYS A 123 0.00 -13.71 0.81
CA CYS A 123 -0.13 -12.25 0.72
C CYS A 123 1.03 -11.63 -0.06
N ARG A 124 0.72 -10.70 -0.98
CA ARG A 124 1.70 -9.83 -1.64
C ARG A 124 1.76 -8.50 -0.90
N VAL A 125 2.92 -8.16 -0.35
CA VAL A 125 3.13 -6.88 0.31
C VAL A 125 3.91 -5.96 -0.61
N VAL A 126 3.43 -4.74 -0.78
CA VAL A 126 4.05 -3.69 -1.58
C VAL A 126 4.42 -2.54 -0.67
N THR A 127 5.67 -2.09 -0.76
CA THR A 127 6.10 -0.84 -0.12
C THR A 127 6.47 0.21 -1.17
N TYR A 128 6.13 1.46 -0.90
CA TYR A 128 6.48 2.61 -1.73
C TYR A 128 7.56 3.47 -1.05
N LEU A 129 8.52 3.94 -1.85
CA LEU A 129 9.75 4.70 -1.51
C LEU A 129 10.85 3.93 -0.79
N TYR A 130 10.54 3.14 0.23
CA TYR A 130 11.55 2.43 1.00
C TYR A 130 11.17 0.97 1.25
N ARG A 131 12.17 0.10 1.17
CA ARG A 131 12.07 -1.31 1.55
C ARG A 131 11.88 -1.46 3.07
N ILE A 132 11.33 -2.60 3.49
CA ILE A 132 11.34 -3.05 4.88
C ILE A 132 12.78 -3.47 5.24
N PRO A 133 13.43 -2.83 6.24
CA PRO A 133 14.69 -3.28 6.81
C PRO A 133 14.68 -4.77 7.19
N SER A 134 15.77 -5.46 6.91
CA SER A 134 15.97 -6.88 7.23
C SER A 134 15.01 -7.86 6.53
N LEU A 135 14.22 -7.39 5.56
CA LEU A 135 13.48 -8.26 4.63
C LEU A 135 14.02 -8.09 3.21
N THR A 136 14.19 -9.22 2.53
CA THR A 136 14.54 -9.26 1.11
C THR A 136 13.26 -9.15 0.28
N SER A 137 13.17 -8.10 -0.55
CA SER A 137 12.10 -7.98 -1.55
C SER A 137 12.36 -8.95 -2.70
N VAL A 138 11.32 -9.63 -3.17
CA VAL A 138 11.41 -10.51 -4.35
C VAL A 138 11.61 -9.71 -5.64
N GLU A 139 11.03 -8.50 -5.68
CA GLU A 139 11.15 -7.62 -6.84
C GLU A 139 11.30 -6.15 -6.39
N ARG A 140 11.94 -5.36 -7.24
CA ARG A 140 12.07 -3.91 -7.09
C ARG A 140 11.84 -3.25 -8.45
N HIS A 141 10.91 -2.30 -8.50
CA HIS A 141 10.58 -1.56 -9.72
C HIS A 141 10.66 -0.06 -9.46
N LEU A 142 11.01 0.71 -10.49
CA LEU A 142 10.81 2.16 -10.50
C LEU A 142 9.50 2.47 -11.21
N VAL A 143 8.56 3.14 -10.53
CA VAL A 143 7.24 3.47 -11.08
C VAL A 143 7.08 4.99 -11.21
N PRO A 144 6.55 5.48 -12.35
CA PRO A 144 6.45 6.91 -12.61
C PRO A 144 5.41 7.58 -11.71
N ALA A 145 5.73 8.79 -11.24
CA ALA A 145 4.85 9.60 -10.39
C ALA A 145 3.69 10.25 -11.14
N LYS A 146 3.76 10.33 -12.48
CA LYS A 146 2.71 10.82 -13.36
C LYS A 146 2.33 9.73 -14.36
N GLU A 147 1.08 9.73 -14.82
CA GLU A 147 0.71 9.00 -16.03
C GLU A 147 1.37 9.68 -17.22
N ARG A 148 1.95 8.90 -18.16
CA ARG A 148 2.42 9.44 -19.43
C ARG A 148 1.21 9.87 -20.25
N ALA A 149 1.10 11.16 -20.57
CA ALA A 149 0.16 11.61 -21.57
C ALA A 149 0.57 11.01 -22.94
N PRO A 150 -0.38 10.65 -23.83
CA PRO A 150 -0.06 9.92 -25.05
C PRO A 150 0.90 10.64 -25.99
N GLU A 151 0.90 11.98 -26.03
CA GLU A 151 1.71 12.72 -26.99
C GLU A 151 2.04 14.10 -26.44
N GLN A 152 3.23 14.28 -25.86
CA GLN A 152 3.96 15.56 -25.85
C GLN A 152 5.38 15.32 -25.31
N GLY A 153 6.35 15.94 -25.99
CA GLY A 153 7.79 15.70 -25.85
C GLY A 153 8.34 15.83 -24.43
N GLU A 154 9.56 15.30 -24.25
CA GLU A 154 10.33 15.17 -23.01
C GLU A 154 9.96 16.23 -21.92
N ASP A 155 9.10 15.83 -20.96
CA ASP A 155 8.73 16.60 -19.76
C ASP A 155 9.93 16.62 -18.79
N PRO A 156 10.30 17.77 -18.18
CA PRO A 156 11.48 17.85 -17.34
C PRO A 156 11.29 16.99 -16.08
N MET A 157 12.09 15.92 -16.02
CA MET A 157 12.17 14.88 -14.99
C MET A 157 11.01 13.86 -15.02
N ASP A 158 11.24 12.77 -15.77
CA ASP A 158 10.57 11.46 -15.58
C ASP A 158 10.85 10.94 -14.15
N VAL A 159 10.21 11.55 -13.14
CA VAL A 159 10.42 11.18 -11.73
C VAL A 159 9.72 9.84 -11.48
N ALA A 160 10.53 8.81 -11.33
CA ALA A 160 10.10 7.50 -10.91
C ALA A 160 10.56 7.20 -9.48
N PHE A 161 9.72 6.47 -8.76
CA PHE A 161 9.92 6.15 -7.36
C PHE A 161 9.96 4.64 -7.16
N PRO A 162 10.77 4.13 -6.23
CA PRO A 162 10.88 2.70 -6.03
C PRO A 162 9.64 2.13 -5.35
N VAL A 163 9.21 0.96 -5.84
CA VAL A 163 8.32 0.04 -5.15
C VAL A 163 9.06 -1.28 -4.92
N TYR A 164 8.83 -1.88 -3.76
CA TYR A 164 9.40 -3.17 -3.38
C TYR A 164 8.27 -4.15 -3.10
N ILE A 165 8.38 -5.35 -3.64
CA ILE A 165 7.38 -6.41 -3.55
C ILE A 165 7.94 -7.53 -2.68
N TYR A 166 7.09 -8.08 -1.81
CA TYR A 166 7.38 -9.20 -0.93
C TYR A 166 6.23 -10.21 -1.03
N HIS A 167 6.53 -11.50 -0.91
CA HIS A 167 5.51 -12.55 -0.80
C HIS A 167 5.58 -13.17 0.59
N PHE A 168 4.41 -13.34 1.20
CA PHE A 168 4.23 -13.99 2.50
C PHE A 168 3.42 -15.28 2.36
N PRO A 169 3.84 -16.39 2.99
CA PRO A 169 5.07 -16.51 3.78
C PRO A 169 6.32 -16.31 2.91
N THR A 170 7.35 -15.66 3.45
CA THR A 170 8.63 -15.55 2.76
C THR A 170 9.17 -16.96 2.54
N SER A 171 9.54 -17.33 1.31
CA SER A 171 10.01 -18.68 1.01
C SER A 171 11.16 -19.09 1.95
N PRO A 172 11.33 -20.39 2.28
CA PRO A 172 12.46 -20.87 3.07
C PRO A 172 13.83 -20.44 2.52
N GLU A 173 13.95 -20.28 1.19
CA GLU A 173 15.17 -19.79 0.52
C GLU A 173 15.49 -18.33 0.87
N SER A 174 14.49 -17.49 1.11
CA SER A 174 14.68 -16.09 1.50
C SER A 174 15.18 -15.95 2.95
N ALA A 175 14.89 -16.94 3.81
CA ALA A 175 15.34 -16.97 5.21
C ALA A 175 16.82 -17.38 5.34
N LEU A 176 17.36 -18.16 4.39
CA LEU A 176 18.75 -18.63 4.42
C LEU A 176 19.78 -17.54 4.03
N GLN A 177 19.37 -16.47 3.35
CA GLN A 177 20.22 -15.31 3.07
C GLN A 177 20.38 -14.35 4.28
N LEU A 178 19.71 -14.61 5.40
CA LEU A 178 19.78 -13.77 6.60
C LEU A 178 20.87 -14.22 7.60
N CYS A 179 21.64 -15.26 7.28
CA CYS A 179 22.67 -15.84 8.16
C CYS A 179 24.11 -15.74 7.61
N ASN A 180 24.35 -15.02 6.51
CA ASN A 180 25.70 -14.81 5.94
C ASN A 180 26.08 -13.33 5.88
#